data_AF-A0A4R5YHB7-F1
#
_entry.id   AF-A0A4R5YHB7-F1
#
_cell.length_a   1.000
_cell.length_b   1.000
_cell.length_c   1.000
_cell.angle_alpha   90.00
_cell.angle_beta   90.00
_cell.angle_gamma   90.00
#
_symmetry.space_group_name_H-M   'P 1'
#
loop_
_entity.id
_entity.type
_entity.pdbx_description
1 polymer ?
#
loop_
_entity_poly.entity_id
_entity_poly.type
_entity_poly.pdbx_seq_one_letter_code
_entity_poly.pdbx_strand_id
1 'polypeptide(L)'
;MSKASIDDIDIDDASDDDRKILEDERAKLRDFVKGLSPDDIKSGEWFAKLSGQALSSYTDKVDWQYFQERYEGVPADAIVDQRIKMATRYAALEGGISAGAYSAAIIATLGSLGGASPATVPAAVTTLMIDVAYITRLQLRLAYDVAVLYRIPLDLSDPGDMWKLIRVAFTIKSGEVVSGGVLKAVPAIMRPLIRRFYSRGVLAAGRGLPVVGKFLLQRNVIKIGIPVAGVPLAVVMNRYTTLIAGRHAQAVFRNEARVIELAENLCERSQHRQLMLWVAWLVIKADDKINDDEAALMRHLVRLARDQHQVVDERLARLVDIDSAEVWRRLEAESGNLSDIVDAAERVASVDGAVNAREKAVISELQDRCDRVRGSIQPMVHP
;
A
#
# COMPACT_ATOMS: atom_id res chain seq x y z
N MET A 1 -4.67 4.05 30.68
CA MET A 1 -5.63 3.16 30.00
C MET A 1 -7.04 3.54 30.45
N SER A 2 -7.72 4.40 29.71
CA SER A 2 -9.16 4.63 29.89
C SER A 2 -9.91 3.96 28.75
N LYS A 3 -10.93 3.17 29.10
CA LYS A 3 -11.95 2.68 28.17
C LYS A 3 -12.65 3.91 27.59
N ALA A 4 -12.48 4.15 26.30
CA ALA A 4 -13.37 5.06 25.58
C ALA A 4 -14.75 4.41 25.55
N SER A 5 -15.74 5.09 26.13
CA SER A 5 -17.15 4.67 26.14
C SER A 5 -17.68 4.67 24.71
N ILE A 6 -18.50 3.67 24.38
CA ILE A 6 -19.07 3.41 23.06
C ILE A 6 -20.35 4.27 22.80
N ASP A 7 -20.71 5.17 23.73
CA ASP A 7 -22.04 5.81 23.75
C ASP A 7 -22.17 7.17 23.05
N ASP A 8 -21.09 7.77 22.52
CA ASP A 8 -21.19 9.03 21.73
C ASP A 8 -20.96 8.76 20.23
N ILE A 9 -21.79 7.91 19.64
CA ILE A 9 -21.73 7.59 18.20
C ILE A 9 -22.98 8.14 17.52
N ASP A 10 -22.92 9.40 17.09
CA ASP A 10 -23.96 10.02 16.26
C ASP A 10 -24.07 9.28 14.91
N ILE A 11 -25.15 8.53 14.76
CA ILE A 11 -25.57 7.84 13.54
C ILE A 11 -26.39 8.80 12.64
N ASP A 12 -26.79 9.97 13.16
CA ASP A 12 -27.68 10.95 12.50
C ASP A 12 -26.96 11.97 11.60
N ASP A 13 -25.63 11.94 11.49
CA ASP A 13 -24.87 12.98 10.75
C ASP A 13 -24.61 12.63 9.26
N ALA A 14 -25.42 11.72 8.70
CA ALA A 14 -25.40 11.44 7.27
C ALA A 14 -26.46 12.30 6.57
N SER A 15 -26.03 13.23 5.71
CA SER A 15 -26.98 14.06 4.97
C SER A 15 -27.79 13.21 3.98
N ASP A 16 -28.99 13.66 3.66
CA ASP A 16 -29.81 13.07 2.59
C ASP A 16 -29.05 12.99 1.25
N ASP A 17 -28.10 13.89 1.02
CA ASP A 17 -27.25 13.88 -0.17
C ASP A 17 -26.25 12.72 -0.16
N ASP A 18 -25.62 12.42 1.00
CA ASP A 18 -24.75 11.25 1.13
C ASP A 18 -25.51 9.94 0.89
N ARG A 19 -26.76 9.88 1.35
CA ARG A 19 -27.63 8.72 1.13
C ARG A 19 -27.99 8.56 -0.35
N LYS A 20 -28.33 9.64 -1.05
CA LYS A 20 -28.59 9.61 -2.50
C LYS A 20 -27.36 9.16 -3.29
N ILE A 21 -26.18 9.71 -2.99
CA ILE A 21 -24.92 9.30 -3.63
C ILE A 21 -24.68 7.80 -3.46
N LEU A 22 -24.87 7.29 -2.24
CA LEU A 22 -24.72 5.87 -1.94
C LEU A 22 -25.73 5.01 -2.72
N GLU A 23 -27.00 5.42 -2.78
CA GLU A 23 -28.05 4.71 -3.53
C GLU A 23 -27.72 4.65 -5.03
N ASP A 24 -27.23 5.76 -5.62
CA ASP A 24 -26.77 5.83 -7.00
C ASP A 24 -25.56 4.91 -7.27
N GLU A 25 -24.60 4.87 -6.35
CA GLU A 25 -23.46 3.95 -6.46
C GLU A 25 -23.91 2.47 -6.36
N ARG A 26 -24.84 2.15 -5.45
CA ARG A 26 -25.41 0.81 -5.32
C ARG A 26 -26.22 0.41 -6.56
N ALA A 27 -26.92 1.34 -7.21
CA ALA A 27 -27.62 1.08 -8.46
C ALA A 27 -26.64 0.66 -9.58
N LYS A 28 -25.52 1.38 -9.73
CA LYS A 28 -24.46 1.02 -10.69
C LYS A 28 -23.84 -0.35 -10.38
N LEU A 29 -23.65 -0.66 -9.10
CA LEU A 29 -23.14 -1.97 -8.68
C LEU A 29 -24.14 -3.10 -8.90
N ARG A 30 -25.45 -2.82 -8.80
CA ARG A 30 -26.49 -3.80 -9.13
C ARG A 30 -26.40 -4.21 -10.60
N ASP A 31 -26.18 -3.26 -11.49
CA ASP A 31 -26.02 -3.55 -12.93
C ASP A 31 -24.71 -4.30 -13.21
N PHE A 32 -23.62 -3.96 -12.52
CA PHE A 32 -22.39 -4.74 -12.55
C PHE A 32 -22.63 -6.20 -12.13
N VAL A 33 -23.30 -6.43 -10.99
CA VAL A 33 -23.56 -7.79 -10.47
C VAL A 33 -24.47 -8.59 -11.40
N LYS A 34 -25.48 -7.95 -12.02
CA LYS A 34 -26.33 -8.61 -13.03
C LYS A 34 -25.55 -9.03 -14.28
N GLY A 35 -24.45 -8.35 -14.60
CA GLY A 35 -23.56 -8.70 -15.71
C GLY A 35 -22.57 -9.83 -15.40
N LEU A 36 -22.49 -10.31 -14.16
CA LEU A 36 -21.60 -11.41 -13.78
C LEU A 36 -22.22 -12.77 -14.09
N SER A 37 -21.41 -13.67 -14.65
CA SER A 37 -21.79 -15.07 -14.75
C SER A 37 -21.70 -15.78 -13.38
N PRO A 38 -22.43 -16.88 -13.17
CA PRO A 38 -22.28 -17.71 -11.96
C PRO A 38 -20.83 -18.18 -11.73
N ASP A 39 -20.09 -18.41 -12.82
CA ASP A 39 -18.69 -18.83 -12.75
C ASP A 39 -17.77 -17.69 -12.32
N ASP A 40 -18.07 -16.43 -12.69
CA ASP A 40 -17.34 -15.25 -12.20
C ASP A 40 -17.44 -15.12 -10.68
N ILE A 41 -18.63 -15.39 -10.13
CA ILE A 41 -18.90 -15.33 -8.68
C ILE A 41 -18.15 -16.46 -7.97
N LYS A 42 -18.28 -17.71 -8.46
CA LYS A 42 -17.65 -18.90 -7.86
C LYS A 42 -16.12 -18.90 -7.97
N SER A 43 -15.58 -18.39 -9.07
CA SER A 43 -14.14 -18.31 -9.32
C SER A 43 -13.49 -17.11 -8.61
N GLY A 44 -14.28 -16.09 -8.26
CA GLY A 44 -13.82 -14.83 -7.71
C GLY A 44 -13.32 -13.84 -8.77
N GLU A 45 -13.45 -14.17 -10.06
CA GLU A 45 -13.08 -13.30 -11.19
C GLU A 45 -13.84 -11.96 -11.19
N TRP A 46 -15.01 -11.92 -10.55
CA TRP A 46 -15.74 -10.68 -10.27
C TRP A 46 -14.85 -9.59 -9.64
N PHE A 47 -13.88 -9.96 -8.80
CA PHE A 47 -13.00 -8.98 -8.15
C PHE A 47 -12.04 -8.33 -9.15
N ALA A 48 -11.53 -9.10 -10.11
CA ALA A 48 -10.69 -8.55 -11.19
C ALA A 48 -11.48 -7.56 -12.05
N LYS A 49 -12.70 -7.96 -12.45
CA LYS A 49 -13.62 -7.15 -13.25
C LYS A 49 -14.02 -5.87 -12.51
N LEU A 50 -14.32 -5.99 -11.21
CA LEU A 50 -14.67 -4.85 -10.36
C LEU A 50 -13.49 -3.90 -10.18
N SER A 51 -12.29 -4.39 -9.87
CA SER A 51 -11.10 -3.55 -9.69
C SER A 51 -10.78 -2.79 -10.98
N GLY A 52 -10.85 -3.48 -12.13
CA GLY A 52 -10.74 -2.84 -13.44
C GLY A 52 -11.73 -1.70 -13.61
N GLN A 53 -13.03 -1.95 -13.40
CA GLN A 53 -14.07 -0.91 -13.53
C GLN A 53 -13.97 0.20 -12.48
N ALA A 54 -13.61 -0.14 -11.24
CA ALA A 54 -13.56 0.80 -10.13
C ALA A 54 -12.42 1.82 -10.28
N LEU A 55 -11.31 1.38 -10.87
CA LEU A 55 -10.09 2.15 -11.05
C LEU A 55 -10.01 2.78 -12.44
N SER A 56 -10.41 2.10 -13.53
CA SER A 56 -10.16 2.56 -14.90
C SER A 56 -10.67 3.96 -15.23
N SER A 57 -11.82 4.39 -14.71
CA SER A 57 -12.34 5.75 -14.93
C SER A 57 -12.03 6.71 -13.79
N TYR A 58 -11.52 6.19 -12.68
CA TYR A 58 -11.27 6.94 -11.45
C TYR A 58 -9.83 7.46 -11.45
N THR A 59 -8.89 6.64 -11.91
CA THR A 59 -7.46 6.96 -12.03
C THR A 59 -7.21 8.07 -13.03
N ASP A 60 -8.00 8.11 -14.11
CA ASP A 60 -7.94 9.15 -15.13
C ASP A 60 -8.41 10.53 -14.63
N LYS A 61 -9.16 10.56 -13.51
CA LYS A 61 -9.77 11.78 -12.96
C LYS A 61 -9.12 12.25 -11.66
N VAL A 62 -8.49 11.34 -10.94
CA VAL A 62 -7.97 11.57 -9.59
C VAL A 62 -6.46 11.42 -9.63
N ASP A 63 -5.80 12.57 -9.75
CA ASP A 63 -4.37 12.73 -9.58
C ASP A 63 -4.07 13.69 -8.42
N TRP A 64 -2.79 13.96 -8.20
CA TRP A 64 -2.38 14.87 -7.11
C TRP A 64 -2.86 16.31 -7.37
N GLN A 65 -3.03 16.70 -8.64
CA GLN A 65 -3.51 18.03 -9.05
C GLN A 65 -4.99 18.20 -8.70
N TYR A 66 -5.82 17.17 -8.94
CA TYR A 66 -7.22 17.13 -8.56
C TYR A 66 -7.41 17.42 -7.06
N PHE A 67 -6.55 16.88 -6.19
CA PHE A 67 -6.62 17.16 -4.77
C PHE A 67 -6.04 18.52 -4.41
N GLN A 68 -4.98 18.99 -5.08
CA GLN A 68 -4.40 20.30 -4.80
C GLN A 68 -5.31 21.46 -5.22
N GLU A 69 -5.98 21.36 -6.37
CA GLU A 69 -6.98 22.36 -6.81
C GLU A 69 -8.16 22.44 -5.84
N ARG A 70 -8.55 21.29 -5.27
CA ARG A 70 -9.70 21.20 -4.36
C ARG A 70 -9.36 21.58 -2.91
N TYR A 71 -8.10 21.44 -2.50
CA TYR A 71 -7.63 21.61 -1.13
C TYR A 71 -6.33 22.42 -1.09
N GLU A 72 -6.31 23.58 -1.77
CA GLU A 72 -5.13 24.42 -1.89
C GLU A 72 -4.56 24.80 -0.50
N GLY A 73 -3.25 24.60 -0.31
CA GLY A 73 -2.54 24.93 0.92
C GLY A 73 -2.73 23.95 2.09
N VAL A 74 -3.53 22.89 1.92
CA VAL A 74 -3.76 21.88 2.97
C VAL A 74 -2.70 20.76 2.89
N PRO A 75 -2.02 20.40 4.00
CA PRO A 75 -1.09 19.27 4.00
C PRO A 75 -1.77 17.94 3.65
N ALA A 76 -1.04 17.06 2.94
CA ALA A 76 -1.54 15.74 2.52
C ALA A 76 -2.13 14.92 3.68
N ASP A 77 -1.51 14.96 4.87
CA ASP A 77 -1.99 14.25 6.07
C ASP A 77 -3.42 14.66 6.47
N ALA A 78 -3.79 15.94 6.32
CA ALA A 78 -5.12 16.43 6.67
C ALA A 78 -6.17 16.00 5.64
N ILE A 79 -5.83 16.05 4.35
CA ILE A 79 -6.71 15.58 3.28
C ILE A 79 -6.92 14.06 3.40
N VAL A 80 -5.86 13.30 3.68
CA VAL A 80 -5.94 11.85 3.93
C VAL A 80 -6.89 11.54 5.09
N ASP A 81 -6.78 12.25 6.22
CA ASP A 81 -7.69 12.06 7.36
C ASP A 81 -9.16 12.32 6.97
N GLN A 82 -9.40 13.37 6.17
CA GLN A 82 -10.72 13.67 5.64
C GLN A 82 -11.25 12.56 4.70
N ARG A 83 -10.41 12.04 3.79
CA ARG A 83 -10.80 10.92 2.90
C ARG A 83 -11.14 9.66 3.70
N ILE A 84 -10.36 9.34 4.73
CA ILE A 84 -10.61 8.20 5.62
C ILE A 84 -11.95 8.39 6.36
N LYS A 85 -12.21 9.59 6.91
CA LYS A 85 -13.48 9.92 7.57
C LYS A 85 -14.68 9.76 6.63
N MET A 86 -14.59 10.31 5.42
CA MET A 86 -15.65 10.21 4.40
C MET A 86 -15.90 8.75 4.01
N ALA A 87 -14.85 7.97 3.69
CA ALA A 87 -15.00 6.56 3.36
C ALA A 87 -15.58 5.75 4.52
N THR A 88 -15.18 6.06 5.76
CA THR A 88 -15.71 5.43 6.96
C THR A 88 -17.20 5.72 7.15
N ARG A 89 -17.64 6.95 6.87
CA ARG A 89 -19.07 7.35 6.90
C ARG A 89 -19.87 6.61 5.83
N TYR A 90 -19.37 6.53 4.60
CA TYR A 90 -20.02 5.78 3.52
C TYR A 90 -20.09 4.28 3.79
N ALA A 91 -19.07 3.69 4.41
CA ALA A 91 -19.09 2.28 4.81
C ALA A 91 -20.12 2.02 5.93
N ALA A 92 -20.27 2.96 6.87
CA ALA A 92 -21.28 2.89 7.92
C ALA A 92 -22.70 2.95 7.32
N LEU A 93 -22.94 3.90 6.41
CA LEU A 93 -24.21 4.04 5.71
C LEU A 93 -24.57 2.81 4.89
N GLU A 94 -23.60 2.24 4.18
CA GLU A 94 -23.81 0.97 3.47
C GLU A 94 -24.23 -0.14 4.44
N GLY A 95 -23.55 -0.29 5.58
CA GLY A 95 -23.91 -1.28 6.59
C GLY A 95 -25.34 -1.11 7.11
N GLY A 96 -25.81 0.14 7.23
CA GLY A 96 -27.18 0.45 7.66
C GLY A 96 -28.23 0.10 6.60
N ILE A 97 -28.00 0.47 5.34
CA ILE A 97 -28.88 0.13 4.21
C ILE A 97 -28.95 -1.39 4.00
N SER A 98 -27.79 -2.04 4.01
CA SER A 98 -27.68 -3.49 3.77
C SER A 98 -28.45 -4.25 4.84
N ALA A 99 -28.30 -3.89 6.11
CA ALA A 99 -29.02 -4.53 7.21
C ALA A 99 -30.56 -4.35 7.13
N GLY A 100 -31.06 -3.27 6.52
CA GLY A 100 -32.49 -3.10 6.21
C GLY A 100 -32.98 -3.91 5.00
N ALA A 101 -32.07 -4.32 4.10
CA ALA A 101 -32.40 -5.09 2.89
C ALA A 101 -32.38 -6.62 3.09
N TYR A 102 -31.78 -7.12 4.18
CA TYR A 102 -31.76 -8.53 4.53
C TYR A 102 -33.08 -8.97 5.16
N SER A 103 -34.02 -9.48 4.35
CA SER A 103 -35.23 -10.11 4.88
C SER A 103 -34.93 -11.42 5.60
N ALA A 104 -35.80 -11.84 6.53
CA ALA A 104 -35.64 -13.11 7.26
C ALA A 104 -35.47 -14.32 6.32
N ALA A 105 -36.10 -14.31 5.15
CA ALA A 105 -35.96 -15.34 4.13
C ALA A 105 -34.55 -15.37 3.49
N ILE A 106 -33.95 -14.19 3.25
CA ILE A 106 -32.59 -14.06 2.72
C ILE A 106 -31.58 -14.55 3.77
N ILE A 107 -31.75 -14.17 5.04
CA ILE A 107 -30.89 -14.60 6.15
C ILE A 107 -30.97 -16.12 6.32
N ALA A 108 -32.18 -16.70 6.32
CA ALA A 108 -32.37 -18.14 6.41
C ALA A 108 -31.73 -18.89 5.23
N THR A 109 -31.78 -18.33 4.02
CA THR A 109 -31.15 -18.91 2.82
C THR A 109 -29.62 -18.90 2.92
N LEU A 110 -29.03 -17.81 3.43
CA LEU A 110 -27.58 -17.66 3.59
C LEU A 110 -27.04 -18.48 4.78
N GLY A 111 -27.75 -18.52 5.90
CA GLY A 111 -27.37 -19.26 7.11
C GLY A 111 -27.52 -20.78 6.99
N SER A 112 -28.39 -21.26 6.11
CA SER A 112 -28.60 -22.71 5.87
C SER A 112 -27.70 -23.30 4.78
N LEU A 113 -26.74 -22.54 4.24
CA LEU A 113 -25.91 -22.96 3.10
C LEU A 113 -26.74 -23.49 1.91
N GLY A 114 -27.91 -22.87 1.65
CA GLY A 114 -28.79 -23.21 0.51
C GLY A 114 -29.98 -24.13 0.82
N GLY A 115 -30.39 -24.25 2.08
CA GLY A 115 -31.54 -25.09 2.49
C GLY A 115 -32.92 -24.47 2.28
N ALA A 116 -33.02 -23.18 1.96
CA ALA A 116 -34.28 -22.50 1.69
C ALA A 116 -34.45 -22.23 0.17
N SER A 117 -35.69 -22.40 -0.31
CA SER A 117 -36.21 -22.25 -1.68
C SER A 117 -35.22 -21.84 -2.79
N PRO A 118 -35.13 -22.61 -3.90
CA PRO A 118 -34.34 -22.25 -5.09
C PRO A 118 -34.59 -20.83 -5.65
N ALA A 119 -35.75 -20.23 -5.34
CA ALA A 119 -36.11 -18.88 -5.79
C ALA A 119 -35.47 -17.74 -4.96
N THR A 120 -35.08 -17.96 -3.70
CA THR A 120 -34.52 -16.91 -2.82
C THR A 120 -32.99 -16.85 -2.85
N VAL A 121 -32.33 -17.93 -3.29
CA VAL A 121 -30.87 -18.02 -3.41
C VAL A 121 -30.29 -16.96 -4.36
N PRO A 122 -30.85 -16.71 -5.57
CA PRO A 122 -30.27 -15.72 -6.49
C PRO A 122 -30.35 -14.28 -5.96
N ALA A 123 -31.47 -13.91 -5.33
CA ALA A 123 -31.64 -12.58 -4.74
C ALA A 123 -30.70 -12.37 -3.54
N ALA A 124 -30.56 -13.37 -2.68
CA ALA A 124 -29.64 -13.35 -1.55
C ALA A 124 -28.17 -13.18 -1.98
N VAL A 125 -27.74 -13.96 -2.98
CA VAL A 125 -26.39 -13.85 -3.55
C VAL A 125 -26.18 -12.47 -4.19
N THR A 126 -27.18 -11.96 -4.92
CA THR A 126 -27.09 -10.65 -5.57
C THR A 126 -26.90 -9.51 -4.56
N THR A 127 -27.70 -9.47 -3.48
CA THR A 127 -27.57 -8.44 -2.44
C THR A 127 -26.20 -8.50 -1.76
N LEU A 128 -25.76 -9.71 -1.38
CA LEU A 128 -24.42 -9.91 -0.82
C LEU A 128 -23.31 -9.43 -1.77
N MET A 129 -23.42 -9.76 -3.06
CA MET A 129 -22.45 -9.36 -4.07
C MET A 129 -22.38 -7.83 -4.22
N ILE A 130 -23.51 -7.13 -4.11
CA ILE A 130 -23.55 -5.65 -4.16
C ILE A 130 -22.80 -5.07 -2.96
N ASP A 131 -23.05 -5.58 -1.75
CA ASP A 131 -22.39 -5.12 -0.52
C ASP A 131 -20.87 -5.35 -0.57
N VAL A 132 -20.48 -6.57 -0.99
CA VAL A 132 -19.08 -6.94 -1.18
C VAL A 132 -18.43 -6.01 -2.21
N ALA A 133 -19.07 -5.83 -3.37
CA ALA A 133 -18.53 -4.98 -4.43
C ALA A 133 -18.40 -3.51 -4.00
N TYR A 134 -19.37 -3.01 -3.22
CA TYR A 134 -19.35 -1.64 -2.72
C TYR A 134 -18.15 -1.40 -1.79
N ILE A 135 -18.03 -2.20 -0.73
CA ILE A 135 -16.93 -2.07 0.24
C ILE A 135 -15.57 -2.28 -0.43
N THR A 136 -15.49 -3.24 -1.36
CA THR A 136 -14.27 -3.50 -2.15
C THR A 136 -13.83 -2.28 -2.94
N ARG A 137 -14.76 -1.69 -3.71
CA ARG A 137 -14.51 -0.47 -4.50
C ARG A 137 -14.12 0.71 -3.61
N LEU A 138 -14.82 0.88 -2.48
CA LEU A 138 -14.55 1.94 -1.52
C LEU A 138 -13.13 1.83 -0.93
N GLN A 139 -12.72 0.65 -0.51
CA GLN A 139 -11.39 0.40 0.07
C GLN A 139 -10.26 0.57 -0.96
N LEU A 140 -10.46 0.09 -2.20
CA LEU A 140 -9.49 0.28 -3.29
C LEU A 140 -9.30 1.75 -3.64
N ARG A 141 -10.40 2.50 -3.78
CA ARG A 141 -10.33 3.94 -4.07
C ARG A 141 -9.71 4.73 -2.93
N LEU A 142 -10.06 4.41 -1.69
CA LEU A 142 -9.45 5.05 -0.53
C LEU A 142 -7.93 4.81 -0.51
N ALA A 143 -7.48 3.57 -0.73
CA ALA A 143 -6.05 3.28 -0.77
C ALA A 143 -5.35 4.02 -1.93
N TYR A 144 -6.00 4.10 -3.10
CA TYR A 144 -5.46 4.83 -4.25
C TYR A 144 -5.38 6.34 -3.99
N ASP A 145 -6.42 6.94 -3.43
CA ASP A 145 -6.43 8.35 -3.03
C ASP A 145 -5.28 8.66 -2.08
N VAL A 146 -5.06 7.80 -1.08
CA VAL A 146 -3.99 7.97 -0.11
C VAL A 146 -2.62 7.89 -0.79
N ALA A 147 -2.42 6.96 -1.71
CA ALA A 147 -1.20 6.89 -2.51
C ALA A 147 -0.97 8.16 -3.34
N VAL A 148 -2.01 8.64 -4.02
CA VAL A 148 -1.97 9.87 -4.84
C VAL A 148 -1.67 11.10 -3.99
N LEU A 149 -2.31 11.24 -2.82
CA LEU A 149 -2.09 12.35 -1.88
C LEU A 149 -0.66 12.37 -1.33
N TYR A 150 -0.07 11.21 -1.13
CA TYR A 150 1.35 11.07 -0.76
C TYR A 150 2.30 11.05 -1.97
N ARG A 151 1.79 11.30 -3.19
CA ARG A 151 2.56 11.33 -4.45
C ARG A 151 3.33 10.04 -4.73
N ILE A 152 2.79 8.91 -4.29
CA ILE A 152 3.37 7.60 -4.59
C ILE A 152 3.06 7.25 -6.05
N PRO A 153 4.07 7.05 -6.90
CA PRO A 153 3.86 6.70 -8.30
C PRO A 153 3.39 5.25 -8.38
N LEU A 154 2.08 5.04 -8.49
CA LEU A 154 1.50 3.72 -8.74
C LEU A 154 1.14 3.57 -10.22
N ASP A 155 1.79 2.65 -10.91
CA ASP A 155 1.39 2.22 -12.25
C ASP A 155 0.42 1.03 -12.14
N LEU A 156 -0.88 1.29 -12.24
CA LEU A 156 -1.90 0.24 -12.13
C LEU A 156 -1.92 -0.74 -13.31
N SER A 157 -1.17 -0.46 -14.38
CA SER A 157 -0.90 -1.43 -15.44
C SER A 157 0.20 -2.43 -15.05
N ASP A 158 1.08 -2.05 -14.12
CA ASP A 158 2.06 -2.94 -13.50
C ASP A 158 1.39 -3.88 -12.48
N PRO A 159 1.53 -5.21 -12.64
CA PRO A 159 0.95 -6.17 -11.70
C PRO A 159 1.43 -6.01 -10.26
N GLY A 160 2.65 -5.51 -10.04
CA GLY A 160 3.25 -5.30 -8.72
C GLY A 160 2.59 -4.15 -7.97
N ASP A 161 2.40 -3.02 -8.63
CA ASP A 161 1.75 -1.84 -8.06
C ASP A 161 0.25 -2.06 -7.83
N MET A 162 -0.44 -2.73 -8.75
CA MET A 162 -1.82 -3.17 -8.52
C MET A 162 -1.92 -4.12 -7.31
N TRP A 163 -0.98 -5.06 -7.18
CA TRP A 163 -0.94 -5.97 -6.04
C TRP A 163 -0.63 -5.25 -4.73
N LYS A 164 0.24 -4.25 -4.74
CA LYS A 164 0.52 -3.39 -3.59
C LYS A 164 -0.73 -2.63 -3.16
N LEU A 165 -1.43 -1.99 -4.09
CA LEU A 165 -2.68 -1.29 -3.83
C LEU A 165 -3.71 -2.23 -3.17
N ILE A 166 -3.91 -3.44 -3.70
CA ILE A 166 -4.82 -4.43 -3.14
C ILE A 166 -4.40 -4.83 -1.72
N ARG A 167 -3.12 -5.15 -1.50
CA ARG A 167 -2.63 -5.53 -0.17
C ARG A 167 -2.89 -4.43 0.84
N VAL A 168 -2.61 -3.20 0.47
CA VAL A 168 -2.82 -2.04 1.33
C VAL A 168 -4.31 -1.81 1.61
N ALA A 169 -5.16 -1.82 0.57
CA ALA A 169 -6.60 -1.63 0.70
C ALA A 169 -7.27 -2.66 1.63
N PHE A 170 -6.79 -3.91 1.63
CA PHE A 170 -7.36 -5.00 2.42
C PHE A 170 -6.50 -5.39 3.64
N THR A 171 -5.55 -4.55 4.02
CA THR A 171 -4.65 -4.73 5.18
C THR A 171 -3.91 -6.08 5.23
N ILE A 172 -3.51 -6.55 4.06
CA ILE A 172 -2.74 -7.78 3.88
C ILE A 172 -1.27 -7.49 4.21
N LYS A 173 -0.80 -8.02 5.35
CA LYS A 173 0.59 -7.86 5.81
C LYS A 173 1.61 -8.42 4.81
N SER A 174 2.63 -7.64 4.47
CA SER A 174 3.89 -8.13 3.87
C SER A 174 4.76 -8.74 4.97
N GLY A 175 5.30 -9.96 4.79
CA GLY A 175 6.42 -10.43 5.63
C GLY A 175 6.34 -11.84 6.27
N GLU A 176 5.21 -12.52 6.38
CA GLU A 176 5.18 -13.90 6.93
C GLU A 176 5.58 -15.00 5.93
N VAL A 177 6.41 -14.67 4.92
CA VAL A 177 6.72 -15.59 3.82
C VAL A 177 8.22 -15.82 3.61
N VAL A 178 9.12 -15.08 4.29
CA VAL A 178 10.57 -15.20 4.04
C VAL A 178 11.37 -15.23 5.34
N SER A 179 11.16 -16.26 6.17
CA SER A 179 12.22 -16.97 6.93
C SER A 179 11.58 -17.93 7.94
N GLY A 180 11.62 -19.24 7.64
CA GLY A 180 11.73 -20.39 8.57
C GLY A 180 11.02 -20.50 9.92
N GLY A 181 10.21 -19.56 10.41
CA GLY A 181 9.73 -19.57 11.79
C GLY A 181 8.44 -18.80 11.98
N VAL A 182 7.47 -19.47 12.61
CA VAL A 182 6.13 -18.99 12.99
C VAL A 182 5.14 -18.78 11.84
N LEU A 183 4.71 -19.90 11.27
CA LEU A 183 3.53 -20.07 10.40
C LEU A 183 2.17 -19.85 11.12
N LYS A 184 2.09 -19.01 12.16
CA LYS A 184 0.88 -18.90 12.99
C LYS A 184 -0.12 -17.79 12.62
N ALA A 185 0.12 -16.95 11.60
CA ALA A 185 -0.89 -15.95 11.23
C ALA A 185 -1.18 -15.77 9.72
N VAL A 186 -0.80 -16.72 8.85
CA VAL A 186 -1.33 -16.80 7.48
C VAL A 186 -2.38 -17.90 7.38
N PRO A 187 -3.67 -17.57 7.15
CA PRO A 187 -4.67 -18.58 6.81
C PRO A 187 -4.20 -19.41 5.61
N ALA A 188 -4.30 -20.74 5.69
CA ALA A 188 -3.85 -21.66 4.63
C ALA A 188 -4.42 -21.31 3.22
N ILE A 189 -5.54 -20.60 3.18
CA ILE A 189 -6.24 -20.08 2.00
C ILE A 189 -5.40 -19.05 1.20
N MET A 190 -4.44 -18.36 1.83
CA MET A 190 -3.68 -17.27 1.19
C MET A 190 -2.39 -17.73 0.49
N ARG A 191 -1.91 -18.95 0.75
CA ARG A 191 -0.68 -19.49 0.12
C ARG A 191 -0.78 -19.65 -1.42
N PRO A 192 -1.92 -20.11 -1.98
CA PRO A 192 -2.10 -20.18 -3.44
C PRO A 192 -2.11 -18.81 -4.11
N LEU A 193 -2.61 -17.76 -3.43
CA LEU A 193 -2.72 -16.40 -3.95
C LEU A 193 -1.33 -15.80 -4.24
N ILE A 194 -0.41 -15.91 -3.27
CA ILE A 194 0.95 -15.39 -3.37
C ILE A 194 1.76 -16.18 -4.42
N ARG A 195 1.67 -17.51 -4.39
CA ARG A 195 2.37 -18.34 -5.39
C ARG A 195 1.89 -18.04 -6.81
N ARG A 196 0.59 -17.85 -7.04
CA ARG A 196 0.05 -17.68 -8.39
C ARG A 196 0.29 -16.28 -8.97
N PHE A 197 0.39 -15.26 -8.13
CA PHE A 197 0.78 -13.91 -8.56
C PHE A 197 2.26 -13.83 -8.96
N TYR A 198 3.17 -14.48 -8.21
CA TYR A 198 4.62 -14.36 -8.43
C TYR A 198 5.24 -15.43 -9.35
N SER A 199 4.55 -16.56 -9.62
CA SER A 199 5.17 -17.72 -10.30
C SER A 199 5.13 -17.77 -11.83
N ARG A 200 4.69 -16.73 -12.55
CA ARG A 200 4.72 -16.75 -14.03
C ARG A 200 5.11 -15.42 -14.64
N GLY A 201 6.28 -15.41 -15.28
CA GLY A 201 6.67 -14.36 -16.21
C GLY A 201 5.62 -14.16 -17.31
N VAL A 202 5.36 -12.88 -17.57
CA VAL A 202 4.75 -12.27 -18.77
C VAL A 202 3.76 -13.16 -19.51
N LEU A 203 2.47 -13.00 -19.18
CA LEU A 203 1.37 -12.90 -20.16
C LEU A 203 0.04 -12.70 -19.41
N ALA A 204 -0.54 -11.51 -19.64
CA ALA A 204 -1.88 -11.06 -19.28
C ALA A 204 -2.19 -10.91 -17.79
N ALA A 205 -2.35 -9.63 -17.40
CA ALA A 205 -2.96 -9.17 -16.17
C ALA A 205 -4.24 -9.98 -15.83
N GLY A 206 -4.38 -10.38 -14.56
CA GLY A 206 -5.66 -10.86 -14.02
C GLY A 206 -5.67 -12.22 -13.31
N ARG A 207 -4.62 -13.06 -13.38
CA ARG A 207 -4.71 -14.45 -12.87
C ARG A 207 -4.57 -14.66 -11.36
N GLY A 208 -4.17 -13.65 -10.59
CA GLY A 208 -4.09 -13.74 -9.12
C GLY A 208 -5.27 -13.10 -8.37
N LEU A 209 -6.01 -12.21 -9.02
CA LEU A 209 -7.17 -11.50 -8.48
C LEU A 209 -8.36 -12.40 -8.08
N PRO A 210 -8.65 -13.54 -8.77
CA PRO A 210 -9.80 -14.37 -8.44
C PRO A 210 -9.78 -14.96 -7.02
N VAL A 211 -8.59 -15.25 -6.48
CA VAL A 211 -8.47 -15.80 -5.13
C VAL A 211 -8.84 -14.76 -4.06
N VAL A 212 -8.53 -13.48 -4.28
CA VAL A 212 -8.96 -12.38 -3.38
C VAL A 212 -10.48 -12.25 -3.39
N GLY A 213 -11.12 -12.33 -4.56
CA GLY A 213 -12.58 -12.29 -4.69
C GLY A 213 -13.27 -13.38 -3.88
N LYS A 214 -12.76 -14.62 -3.90
CA LYS A 214 -13.31 -15.70 -3.07
C LYS A 214 -13.19 -15.41 -1.57
N PHE A 215 -12.04 -14.88 -1.14
CA PHE A 215 -11.79 -14.54 0.26
C PHE A 215 -12.72 -13.43 0.77
N LEU A 216 -12.92 -12.38 -0.03
CA LEU A 216 -13.83 -11.28 0.32
C LEU A 216 -15.28 -11.76 0.46
N LEU A 217 -15.73 -12.68 -0.40
CA LEU A 217 -17.04 -13.30 -0.27
C LEU A 217 -17.17 -14.10 1.03
N GLN A 218 -16.20 -14.97 1.34
CA GLN A 218 -16.21 -15.76 2.57
C GLN A 218 -16.24 -14.87 3.82
N ARG A 219 -15.47 -13.78 3.84
CA ARG A 219 -15.43 -12.84 4.96
C ARG A 219 -16.76 -12.13 5.19
N ASN A 220 -17.48 -11.77 4.13
CA ASN A 220 -18.79 -11.13 4.26
C ASN A 220 -19.91 -12.13 4.58
N VAL A 221 -19.82 -13.40 4.17
CA VAL A 221 -20.76 -14.46 4.60
C VAL A 221 -20.72 -14.67 6.12
N ILE A 222 -19.54 -14.56 6.76
CA ILE A 222 -19.40 -14.70 8.23
C ILE A 222 -20.20 -13.63 8.98
N LYS A 223 -20.39 -12.43 8.41
CA LYS A 223 -21.23 -11.37 9.02
C LYS A 223 -22.72 -11.73 9.02
N ILE A 224 -23.16 -12.65 8.16
CA ILE A 224 -24.57 -12.98 7.92
C ILE A 224 -24.98 -14.24 8.69
N GLY A 225 -24.03 -15.07 9.11
CA GLY A 225 -24.26 -16.33 9.82
C GLY A 225 -24.61 -16.21 11.31
N ILE A 226 -24.65 -15.01 11.90
CA ILE A 226 -24.98 -14.80 13.32
C ILE A 226 -26.43 -14.31 13.44
N PRO A 227 -27.40 -15.14 13.86
CA PRO A 227 -28.83 -14.83 13.73
C PRO A 227 -29.39 -13.73 14.65
N VAL A 228 -28.57 -13.08 15.50
CA VAL A 228 -29.07 -12.30 16.65
C VAL A 228 -28.47 -10.88 16.79
N ALA A 229 -27.51 -10.46 15.97
CA ALA A 229 -26.95 -9.11 16.07
C ALA A 229 -27.51 -8.21 14.95
N GLY A 230 -28.51 -7.41 15.29
CA GLY A 230 -29.19 -6.51 14.37
C GLY A 230 -28.29 -5.43 13.74
N VAL A 231 -28.91 -4.67 12.84
CA VAL A 231 -28.45 -3.48 12.13
C VAL A 231 -27.27 -2.70 12.75
N PRO A 232 -27.18 -2.43 14.08
CA PRO A 232 -26.05 -1.69 14.66
C PRO A 232 -24.67 -2.33 14.45
N LEU A 233 -24.55 -3.67 14.47
CA LEU A 233 -23.23 -4.31 14.41
C LEU A 233 -22.60 -4.21 13.01
N ALA A 234 -23.40 -4.31 11.94
CA ALA A 234 -22.91 -4.20 10.57
C ALA A 234 -22.39 -2.79 10.26
N VAL A 235 -23.10 -1.76 10.72
CA VAL A 235 -22.72 -0.34 10.63
C VAL A 235 -21.37 -0.11 11.31
N VAL A 236 -21.25 -0.51 12.57
CA VAL A 236 -20.02 -0.34 13.38
C VAL A 236 -18.85 -1.11 12.77
N MET A 237 -19.08 -2.33 12.29
CA MET A 237 -18.03 -3.19 11.77
C MET A 237 -17.49 -2.70 10.42
N ASN A 238 -18.35 -2.25 9.51
CA ASN A 238 -17.94 -1.70 8.21
C ASN A 238 -17.17 -0.38 8.39
N ARG A 239 -17.66 0.51 9.26
CA ARG A 239 -16.97 1.72 9.72
C ARG A 239 -15.57 1.40 10.24
N TYR A 240 -15.48 0.50 11.22
CA TYR A 240 -14.21 0.16 11.87
C TYR A 240 -13.20 -0.48 10.91
N THR A 241 -13.62 -1.42 10.05
CA THR A 241 -12.71 -2.02 9.06
C THR A 241 -12.20 -1.04 8.03
N THR A 242 -13.05 -0.11 7.58
CA THR A 242 -12.66 0.91 6.60
C THR A 242 -11.71 1.92 7.24
N LEU A 243 -11.94 2.29 8.50
CA LEU A 243 -11.01 3.11 9.28
C LEU A 243 -9.64 2.44 9.41
N ILE A 244 -9.58 1.15 9.78
CA ILE A 244 -8.32 0.41 9.87
C ILE A 244 -7.62 0.34 8.50
N ALA A 245 -8.36 0.03 7.44
CA ALA A 245 -7.82 -0.02 6.09
C ALA A 245 -7.23 1.34 5.67
N GLY A 246 -7.96 2.42 5.92
CA GLY A 246 -7.50 3.79 5.67
C GLY A 246 -6.24 4.15 6.46
N ARG A 247 -6.19 3.84 7.77
CA ARG A 247 -5.02 4.10 8.61
C ARG A 247 -3.81 3.26 8.22
N HIS A 248 -4.03 2.02 7.81
CA HIS A 248 -2.97 1.16 7.28
C HIS A 248 -2.42 1.71 5.97
N ALA A 249 -3.29 2.12 5.04
CA ALA A 249 -2.88 2.77 3.80
C ALA A 249 -2.11 4.05 4.07
N GLN A 250 -2.58 4.87 5.01
CA GLN A 250 -1.89 6.06 5.45
C GLN A 250 -0.49 5.73 5.96
N ALA A 251 -0.35 4.75 6.86
CA ALA A 251 0.95 4.38 7.42
C ALA A 251 1.92 3.88 6.34
N VAL A 252 1.47 2.99 5.44
CA VAL A 252 2.32 2.41 4.39
C VAL A 252 2.77 3.47 3.39
N PHE A 253 1.83 4.22 2.80
CA PHE A 253 2.17 5.20 1.76
C PHE A 253 2.84 6.45 2.31
N ARG A 254 2.56 6.85 3.56
CA ARG A 254 3.31 7.93 4.22
C ARG A 254 4.77 7.53 4.45
N ASN A 255 5.03 6.29 4.84
CA ASN A 255 6.39 5.81 5.02
C ASN A 255 7.16 5.83 3.70
N GLU A 256 6.55 5.31 2.64
CA GLU A 256 7.15 5.34 1.31
C GLU A 256 7.37 6.75 0.78
N ALA A 257 6.47 7.69 1.05
CA ALA A 257 6.66 9.10 0.68
C ALA A 257 7.89 9.70 1.37
N ARG A 258 8.14 9.34 2.64
CA ARG A 258 9.38 9.75 3.34
C ARG A 258 10.62 9.14 2.70
N VAL A 259 10.54 7.90 2.24
CA VAL A 259 11.64 7.24 1.51
C VAL A 259 11.93 7.95 0.19
N ILE A 260 10.89 8.34 -0.56
CA ILE A 260 11.01 9.12 -1.80
C ILE A 260 11.61 10.50 -1.51
N GLU A 261 11.08 11.21 -0.52
CA GLU A 261 11.58 12.52 -0.08
C GLU A 261 13.05 12.44 0.36
N LEU A 262 13.43 11.37 1.06
CA LEU A 262 14.83 11.11 1.42
C LEU A 262 15.69 10.94 0.16
N ALA A 263 15.23 10.14 -0.80
CA ALA A 263 15.95 9.92 -2.06
C ALA A 263 16.14 11.23 -2.84
N GLU A 264 15.10 12.05 -2.96
CA GLU A 264 15.14 13.37 -3.61
C GLU A 264 16.16 14.28 -2.94
N ASN A 265 16.06 14.43 -1.61
CA ASN A 265 16.99 15.25 -0.84
C ASN A 265 18.46 14.78 -0.97
N LEU A 266 18.70 13.47 -1.01
CA LEU A 266 20.05 12.91 -1.19
C LEU A 266 20.60 13.19 -2.60
N CYS A 267 19.78 13.03 -3.65
CA CYS A 267 20.17 13.33 -5.03
C CYS A 267 20.40 14.83 -5.27
N GLU A 268 19.61 15.70 -4.65
CA GLU A 268 19.76 17.16 -4.78
C GLU A 268 21.01 17.67 -4.06
N ARG A 269 21.25 17.21 -2.82
CA ARG A 269 22.32 17.72 -1.96
C ARG A 269 23.69 17.11 -2.25
N SER A 270 23.75 15.89 -2.79
CA SER A 270 25.03 15.25 -3.08
C SER A 270 25.67 15.83 -4.35
N GLN A 271 26.92 16.27 -4.20
CA GLN A 271 27.77 16.67 -5.32
C GLN A 271 28.33 15.41 -6.02
N HIS A 272 28.63 14.37 -5.22
CA HIS A 272 29.24 13.12 -5.67
C HIS A 272 28.19 12.03 -5.94
N ARG A 273 27.21 12.31 -6.80
CA ARG A 273 26.01 11.48 -7.02
C ARG A 273 26.31 10.02 -7.37
N GLN A 274 27.31 9.76 -8.21
CA GLN A 274 27.68 8.39 -8.56
C GLN A 274 28.23 7.66 -7.34
N LEU A 275 29.17 8.25 -6.61
CA LEU A 275 29.75 7.68 -5.40
C LEU A 275 28.70 7.48 -4.30
N MET A 276 27.74 8.39 -4.17
CA MET A 276 26.62 8.28 -3.25
C MET A 276 25.81 6.99 -3.48
N LEU A 277 25.55 6.60 -4.73
CA LEU A 277 24.83 5.36 -5.03
C LEU A 277 25.60 4.11 -4.54
N TRP A 278 26.93 4.11 -4.68
CA TRP A 278 27.78 3.01 -4.19
C TRP A 278 27.83 2.95 -2.68
N VAL A 279 27.96 4.09 -2.02
CA VAL A 279 27.97 4.18 -0.56
C VAL A 279 26.62 3.82 0.02
N ALA A 280 25.51 4.28 -0.58
CA ALA A 280 24.17 3.89 -0.18
C ALA A 280 23.99 2.37 -0.26
N TRP A 281 24.42 1.75 -1.36
CA TRP A 281 24.36 0.29 -1.52
C TRP A 281 25.25 -0.45 -0.51
N LEU A 282 26.43 0.09 -0.19
CA LEU A 282 27.33 -0.49 0.82
C LEU A 282 26.70 -0.48 2.22
N VAL A 283 26.07 0.64 2.58
CA VAL A 283 25.39 0.79 3.87
C VAL A 283 24.21 -0.17 3.98
N ILE A 284 23.33 -0.21 2.97
CA ILE A 284 22.19 -1.14 2.92
C ILE A 284 22.65 -2.60 3.02
N LYS A 285 23.77 -2.94 2.39
CA LYS A 285 24.31 -4.32 2.41
C LYS A 285 25.09 -4.66 3.68
N ALA A 286 25.30 -3.73 4.60
CA ALA A 286 26.19 -3.92 5.75
C ALA A 286 25.75 -5.07 6.67
N ASP A 287 24.46 -5.34 6.79
CA ASP A 287 23.93 -6.38 7.67
C ASP A 287 23.45 -7.66 6.96
N ASP A 288 23.67 -7.74 5.64
CA ASP A 288 23.21 -8.80 4.72
C ASP A 288 21.69 -8.98 4.61
N LYS A 289 20.89 -8.10 5.22
CA LYS A 289 19.45 -8.08 5.05
C LYS A 289 19.08 -6.85 4.24
N ILE A 290 17.99 -6.95 3.50
CA ILE A 290 17.45 -5.81 2.75
C ILE A 290 15.97 -5.79 3.07
N ASN A 291 15.51 -4.70 3.67
CA ASN A 291 14.10 -4.49 3.92
C ASN A 291 13.41 -3.77 2.73
N ASP A 292 12.07 -3.68 2.78
CA ASP A 292 11.27 -3.08 1.71
C ASP A 292 11.59 -1.58 1.51
N ASP A 293 11.93 -0.86 2.58
CA ASP A 293 12.21 0.59 2.56
C ASP A 293 13.60 0.90 1.97
N GLU A 294 14.63 0.12 2.32
CA GLU A 294 15.97 0.21 1.73
C GLU A 294 15.96 -0.14 0.24
N ALA A 295 15.23 -1.21 -0.13
CA ALA A 295 15.06 -1.58 -1.52
C ALA A 295 14.30 -0.50 -2.31
N ALA A 296 13.30 0.13 -1.70
CA ALA A 296 12.59 1.26 -2.29
C ALA A 296 13.50 2.49 -2.42
N LEU A 297 14.25 2.83 -1.38
CA LEU A 297 15.21 3.94 -1.36
C LEU A 297 16.20 3.79 -2.52
N MET A 298 16.84 2.62 -2.64
CA MET A 298 17.83 2.38 -3.68
C MET A 298 17.20 2.48 -5.09
N ARG A 299 15.99 1.94 -5.28
CA ARG A 299 15.26 2.07 -6.54
C ARG A 299 14.98 3.52 -6.90
N HIS A 300 14.57 4.34 -5.94
CA HIS A 300 14.29 5.76 -6.15
C HIS A 300 15.57 6.55 -6.40
N LEU A 301 16.64 6.32 -5.66
CA LEU A 301 17.94 6.96 -5.86
C LEU A 301 18.48 6.71 -7.28
N VAL A 302 18.49 5.45 -7.74
CA VAL A 302 18.96 5.12 -9.10
C VAL A 302 18.07 5.76 -10.18
N ARG A 303 16.75 5.77 -9.97
CA ARG A 303 15.81 6.42 -10.90
C ARG A 303 16.05 7.92 -10.98
N LEU A 304 16.13 8.61 -9.84
CA LEU A 304 16.35 10.06 -9.78
C LEU A 304 17.72 10.46 -10.34
N ALA A 305 18.77 9.71 -10.00
CA ALA A 305 20.11 9.92 -10.53
C ALA A 305 20.15 9.83 -12.06
N ARG A 306 19.45 8.85 -12.64
CA ARG A 306 19.32 8.70 -14.09
C ARG A 306 18.48 9.82 -14.72
N ASP A 307 17.25 10.01 -14.23
CA ASP A 307 16.24 10.81 -14.91
C ASP A 307 16.51 12.32 -14.77
N GLN A 308 17.05 12.76 -13.62
CA GLN A 308 17.27 14.18 -13.35
C GLN A 308 18.73 14.61 -13.53
N HIS A 309 19.68 13.68 -13.36
CA HIS A 309 21.11 14.02 -13.34
C HIS A 309 21.94 13.28 -14.40
N GLN A 310 21.31 12.46 -15.25
CA GLN A 310 21.98 11.67 -16.31
C GLN A 310 23.11 10.76 -15.80
N VAL A 311 23.07 10.38 -14.52
CA VAL A 311 24.03 9.47 -13.92
C VAL A 311 23.51 8.04 -14.05
N VAL A 312 24.18 7.24 -14.88
CA VAL A 312 23.90 5.81 -15.04
C VAL A 312 25.18 5.03 -14.74
N ASP A 313 25.15 4.20 -13.71
CA ASP A 313 26.25 3.29 -13.39
C ASP A 313 25.88 1.85 -13.77
N GLU A 314 26.30 1.45 -14.97
CA GLU A 314 26.07 0.08 -15.47
C GLU A 314 26.82 -0.99 -14.66
N ARG A 315 27.86 -0.62 -13.92
CA ARG A 315 28.57 -1.58 -13.06
C ARG A 315 27.74 -1.85 -11.81
N LEU A 316 27.18 -0.81 -11.20
CA LEU A 316 26.28 -0.92 -10.06
C LEU A 316 25.06 -1.79 -10.41
N ALA A 317 24.46 -1.59 -11.60
CA ALA A 317 23.30 -2.35 -12.05
C ALA A 317 23.56 -3.86 -12.27
N ARG A 318 24.83 -4.26 -12.42
CA ARG A 318 25.25 -5.66 -12.63
C ARG A 318 25.80 -6.32 -11.38
N LEU A 319 25.85 -5.61 -10.25
CA LEU A 319 26.36 -6.16 -9.01
C LEU A 319 25.44 -7.26 -8.49
N VAL A 320 26.05 -8.38 -8.11
CA VAL A 320 25.41 -9.45 -7.32
C VAL A 320 25.78 -9.28 -5.85
N ASP A 321 27.06 -9.07 -5.58
CA ASP A 321 27.60 -8.72 -4.26
C ASP A 321 28.40 -7.42 -4.36
N ILE A 322 28.35 -6.61 -3.30
CA ILE A 322 29.15 -5.39 -3.21
C ILE A 322 30.51 -5.71 -2.59
N ASP A 323 31.59 -5.31 -3.27
CA ASP A 323 32.94 -5.35 -2.72
C ASP A 323 33.25 -4.01 -2.06
N SER A 324 33.43 -4.00 -0.73
CA SER A 324 33.78 -2.79 0.02
C SER A 324 35.09 -2.18 -0.46
N ALA A 325 36.07 -3.00 -0.91
CA ALA A 325 37.34 -2.49 -1.41
C ALA A 325 37.19 -1.71 -2.74
N GLU A 326 36.20 -2.06 -3.57
CA GLU A 326 35.87 -1.26 -4.76
C GLU A 326 35.26 0.09 -4.37
N VAL A 327 34.35 0.11 -3.40
CA VAL A 327 33.76 1.37 -2.91
C VAL A 327 34.83 2.30 -2.33
N TRP A 328 35.75 1.74 -1.54
CA TRP A 328 36.87 2.50 -0.96
C TRP A 328 37.83 3.04 -2.01
N ARG A 329 38.15 2.26 -3.05
CA ARG A 329 38.97 2.77 -4.17
C ARG A 329 38.30 3.92 -4.91
N ARG A 330 36.98 3.89 -5.08
CA ARG A 330 36.23 5.00 -5.69
C ARG A 330 36.21 6.23 -4.80
N LEU A 331 36.06 6.05 -3.50
CA LEU A 331 36.13 7.13 -2.51
C LEU A 331 37.50 7.82 -2.53
N GLU A 332 38.59 7.06 -2.56
CA GLU A 332 39.97 7.58 -2.58
C GLU A 332 40.34 8.24 -3.92
N ALA A 333 39.67 7.86 -5.01
CA ALA A 333 39.87 8.47 -6.32
C ALA A 333 39.13 9.81 -6.49
N GLU A 334 38.15 10.10 -5.63
CA GLU A 334 37.38 11.33 -5.68
C GLU A 334 38.11 12.48 -4.97
N SER A 335 38.03 13.67 -5.54
CA SER A 335 38.72 14.85 -5.01
C SER A 335 37.73 15.88 -4.50
N GLY A 336 38.00 16.46 -3.33
CA GLY A 336 37.19 17.55 -2.77
C GLY A 336 36.55 17.22 -1.44
N ASN A 337 35.48 17.93 -1.10
CA ASN A 337 34.81 17.78 0.18
C ASN A 337 33.76 16.66 0.13
N LEU A 338 34.08 15.50 0.69
CA LEU A 338 33.21 14.31 0.73
C LEU A 338 32.20 14.30 1.90
N SER A 339 31.95 15.45 2.54
CA SER A 339 31.00 15.51 3.66
C SER A 339 29.57 15.14 3.27
N ASP A 340 29.19 15.38 2.00
CA ASP A 340 27.89 15.00 1.47
C ASP A 340 27.71 13.48 1.39
N ILE A 341 28.79 12.74 1.15
CA ILE A 341 28.78 11.26 1.14
C ILE A 341 28.59 10.68 2.53
N VAL A 342 29.20 11.29 3.55
CA VAL A 342 29.02 10.88 4.95
C VAL A 342 27.58 11.15 5.40
N ASP A 343 27.05 12.37 5.16
CA ASP A 343 25.65 12.70 5.46
C ASP A 343 24.68 11.77 4.71
N ALA A 344 25.00 11.40 3.46
CA ALA A 344 24.20 10.43 2.72
C ALA A 344 24.21 9.05 3.38
N ALA A 345 25.36 8.55 3.82
CA ALA A 345 25.47 7.25 4.48
C ALA A 345 24.68 7.20 5.79
N GLU A 346 24.77 8.25 6.62
CA GLU A 346 24.02 8.37 7.87
C GLU A 346 22.50 8.37 7.63
N ARG A 347 22.06 9.12 6.62
CA ARG A 347 20.65 9.21 6.22
C ARG A 347 20.12 7.89 5.69
N VAL A 348 20.88 7.21 4.83
CA VAL A 348 20.53 5.89 4.28
C VAL A 348 20.35 4.88 5.40
N ALA A 349 21.27 4.83 6.36
CA ALA A 349 21.20 3.86 7.48
C ALA A 349 20.04 4.12 8.46
N SER A 350 19.39 5.28 8.39
CA SER A 350 18.25 5.63 9.23
C SER A 350 16.89 5.40 8.57
N VAL A 351 16.87 4.91 7.32
CA VAL A 351 15.65 4.84 6.50
C VAL A 351 14.59 3.91 7.11
N ASP A 352 14.99 2.79 7.68
CA ASP A 352 14.11 1.77 8.26
C ASP A 352 14.02 1.87 9.80
N GLY A 353 14.73 2.83 10.39
CA GLY A 353 14.72 3.09 11.83
C GLY A 353 16.11 3.35 12.41
N ALA A 354 16.42 2.63 13.49
CA ALA A 354 17.62 2.88 14.27
C ALA A 354 18.83 2.15 13.67
N VAL A 355 19.87 2.91 13.36
CA VAL A 355 21.13 2.41 12.80
C VAL A 355 21.72 1.25 13.62
N ASN A 356 21.98 0.14 12.96
CA ASN A 356 22.53 -1.07 13.56
C ASN A 356 24.07 -1.00 13.73
N ALA A 357 24.65 -1.97 14.43
CA ALA A 357 26.09 -1.97 14.74
C ALA A 357 26.99 -2.12 13.50
N ARG A 358 26.52 -2.83 12.46
CA ARG A 358 27.29 -3.06 11.23
C ARG A 358 27.27 -1.83 10.33
N GLU A 359 26.11 -1.20 10.17
CA GLU A 359 25.97 0.09 9.48
C GLU A 359 26.82 1.16 10.16
N LYS A 360 26.79 1.25 11.50
CA LYS A 360 27.67 2.17 12.26
C LYS A 360 29.14 1.93 11.95
N ALA A 361 29.57 0.67 11.91
CA ALA A 361 30.97 0.34 11.59
C ALA A 361 31.35 0.82 10.18
N VAL A 362 30.48 0.60 9.18
CA VAL A 362 30.68 1.08 7.81
C VAL A 362 30.73 2.61 7.76
N ILE A 363 29.82 3.30 8.45
CA ILE A 363 29.79 4.78 8.51
C ILE A 363 31.05 5.33 9.19
N SER A 364 31.49 4.73 10.30
CA SER A 364 32.71 5.17 10.98
C SER A 364 33.95 4.94 10.10
N GLU A 365 34.05 3.82 9.39
CA GLU A 365 35.15 3.61 8.45
C GLU A 365 35.11 4.62 7.29
N LEU A 366 33.92 4.94 6.78
CA LEU A 366 33.72 5.96 5.75
C LEU A 366 34.19 7.34 6.25
N GLN A 367 33.81 7.73 7.47
CA GLN A 367 34.25 8.99 8.10
C GLN A 367 35.78 9.06 8.19
N ASP A 368 36.42 8.03 8.73
CA ASP A 368 37.88 7.95 8.86
C ASP A 368 38.61 8.04 7.52
N ARG A 369 38.02 7.51 6.44
CA ARG A 369 38.59 7.59 5.09
C ARG A 369 38.38 8.98 4.47
N CYS A 370 37.20 9.56 4.60
CA CYS A 370 36.91 10.91 4.14
C CYS A 370 37.83 11.95 4.81
N ASP A 371 38.07 11.82 6.12
CA ASP A 371 38.96 12.72 6.85
C ASP A 371 40.42 12.59 6.40
N ARG A 372 40.88 11.37 6.06
CA ARG A 372 42.20 11.16 5.46
C ARG A 372 42.33 11.84 4.10
N VAL A 373 41.34 11.67 3.21
CA VAL A 373 41.31 12.32 1.89
C VAL A 373 41.36 13.85 2.04
N ARG A 374 40.59 14.41 3.00
CA ARG A 374 40.61 15.84 3.33
C ARG A 374 41.98 16.30 3.87
N GLY A 375 42.60 15.53 4.75
CA GLY A 375 43.92 15.82 5.33
C GLY A 375 45.05 15.85 4.29
N SER A 376 44.95 15.06 3.23
CA SER A 376 45.91 15.08 2.11
C SER A 376 45.81 16.30 1.18
N ILE A 377 44.77 17.15 1.31
CA ILE A 377 44.54 18.33 0.46
C ILE A 377 45.06 19.64 1.09
N GLN A 378 45.62 19.63 2.32
CA GLN A 378 46.36 20.78 2.87
C GLN A 378 47.87 20.68 2.56
N PRO A 379 48.42 21.33 1.52
CA PRO A 379 49.85 21.55 1.45
C PRO A 379 50.23 22.76 2.32
N MET A 380 51.14 22.49 3.26
CA MET A 380 52.16 23.40 3.79
C MET A 380 51.99 24.89 3.47
N VAL A 381 51.34 25.62 4.37
CA VAL A 381 51.65 27.05 4.56
C VAL A 381 52.46 27.16 5.84
N HIS A 382 53.78 27.23 5.68
CA HIS A 382 54.69 27.84 6.64
C HIS A 382 55.96 28.31 5.91
N PRO A 383 56.68 29.31 6.45
CA PRO A 383 56.46 30.01 7.72
C PRO A 383 55.72 31.35 7.57
#